data_AF-A0A554J5Y5-F1
#
_entry.id   AF-A0A554J5Y5-F1
#
_cell.length_a   1.000
_cell.length_b   1.000
_cell.length_c   1.000
_cell.angle_alpha   90.00
_cell.angle_beta   90.00
_cell.angle_gamma   90.00
#
_symmetry.space_group_name_H-M   'P 1'
#
loop_
_entity.id
_entity.type
_entity.pdbx_description
1 polymer ?
#
loop_
_entity_poly.entity_id
_entity_poly.type
_entity_poly.pdbx_seq_one_letter_code
_entity_poly.pdbx_strand_id
1 'polypeptide(L)' 'MDDFKNKKIAIIGGGIEGVSSGEYLNSKGARVTILDEIQGEDYLKELKDFDLIIRSPGVKLDLLEKYVSKDKITSQTKLF' A
#
# COMPACT_ATOMS: atom_id res chain seq x y z
N MET A 1 -0.90 -16.85 -13.65
CA MET A 1 -0.32 -15.54 -13.98
C MET A 1 -0.24 -14.78 -12.67
N ASP A 2 0.94 -14.36 -12.20
CA ASP A 2 1.05 -13.61 -10.96
C ASP A 2 0.44 -12.20 -11.15
N ASP A 3 -0.75 -11.98 -10.59
CA ASP A 3 -1.56 -10.76 -10.73
C ASP A 3 -0.85 -9.48 -10.26
N PHE A 4 0.27 -9.61 -9.55
CA PHE A 4 1.03 -8.51 -8.98
C PHE A 4 2.28 -8.12 -9.79
N LYS A 5 2.63 -8.89 -10.81
CA LYS A 5 3.88 -8.68 -11.57
C LYS A 5 3.92 -7.28 -12.18
N ASN A 6 5.01 -6.56 -11.94
CA ASN A 6 5.28 -5.18 -12.37
C ASN A 6 4.35 -4.09 -11.82
N LYS A 7 3.35 -4.42 -10.99
CA LYS A 7 2.49 -3.41 -10.35
C LYS A 7 3.31 -2.60 -9.34
N LYS A 8 3.14 -1.28 -9.33
CA LYS A 8 3.61 -0.40 -8.25
C LYS A 8 2.60 -0.45 -7.12
N ILE A 9 3.01 -0.97 -5.97
CA ILE A 9 2.12 -1.14 -4.81
C ILE A 9 2.64 -0.30 -3.65
N ALA A 10 1.79 0.54 -3.09
CA ALA A 10 2.05 1.22 -1.83
C ALA A 10 1.41 0.45 -0.67
N ILE A 11 2.18 0.21 0.39
CA ILE A 11 1.68 -0.34 1.65
C ILE A 11 1.68 0.77 2.69
N ILE A 12 0.53 1.09 3.27
CA ILE A 12 0.38 2.16 4.25
C ILE A 12 0.38 1.58 5.66
N GLY A 13 1.40 1.93 6.44
CA GLY A 13 1.74 1.35 7.73
C GLY A 13 2.83 0.29 7.59
N GLY A 14 4.01 0.58 8.15
CA GLY A 14 5.25 -0.19 8.05
C GLY A 14 5.57 -1.04 9.28
N GLY A 15 4.57 -1.39 10.09
CA GLY A 15 4.72 -2.39 11.15
C GLY A 15 5.04 -3.79 10.60
N ILE A 16 5.16 -4.78 11.48
CA ILE A 16 5.53 -6.17 11.13
C ILE A 16 4.66 -6.73 9.99
N GLU A 17 3.34 -6.49 10.05
CA GLU A 17 2.38 -6.94 9.03
C GLU A 17 2.62 -6.26 7.66
N GLY A 18 2.91 -4.96 7.67
CA GLY A 18 3.18 -4.19 6.45
C GLY A 18 4.47 -4.64 5.76
N VAL A 19 5.52 -4.90 6.55
CA VAL A 19 6.80 -5.45 6.05
C VAL A 19 6.60 -6.84 5.46
N SER A 20 5.94 -7.74 6.19
CA SER A 20 5.65 -9.10 5.73
C SER A 20 4.82 -9.12 4.44
N SER A 21 3.77 -8.29 4.37
CA SER A 21 2.95 -8.12 3.16
C SER A 21 3.79 -7.63 1.98
N GLY A 22 4.74 -6.72 2.23
CA GLY A 22 5.62 -6.17 1.21
C GLY A 22 6.61 -7.19 0.68
N GLU A 23 7.23 -7.99 1.55
CA GLU A 23 8.11 -9.09 1.15
C GLU A 23 7.36 -10.11 0.29
N TYR A 24 6.14 -10.49 0.70
CA TYR A 24 5.31 -11.39 -0.08
C TYR A 24 5.01 -10.84 -1.48
N LEU A 25 4.52 -9.60 -1.59
CA LEU A 25 4.17 -9.00 -2.87
C LEU A 25 5.39 -8.77 -3.76
N ASN A 26 6.53 -8.39 -3.17
CA ASN A 26 7.80 -8.29 -3.88
C ASN A 26 8.25 -9.66 -4.42
N SER A 27 8.06 -10.75 -3.65
CA SER A 27 8.34 -12.12 -4.13
C SER A 27 7.44 -12.55 -5.30
N LYS A 28 6.27 -11.92 -5.45
CA LYS A 28 5.35 -12.06 -6.61
C LYS A 28 5.68 -11.13 -7.77
N GLY A 29 6.78 -10.38 -7.68
CA GLY A 29 7.27 -9.49 -8.74
C GLY A 29 6.62 -8.11 -8.77
N ALA A 30 5.95 -7.69 -7.69
CA ALA A 30 5.50 -6.32 -7.51
C ALA A 30 6.66 -5.39 -7.17
N ARG A 31 6.51 -4.10 -7.49
CA ARG A 31 7.40 -3.02 -7.02
C ARG A 31 6.74 -2.39 -5.79
N VAL A 32 7.18 -2.80 -4.60
CA VAL A 32 6.55 -2.40 -3.35
C VAL A 32 7.25 -1.19 -2.74
N THR A 33 6.47 -0.24 -2.23
CA THR A 33 6.95 0.85 -1.38
C THR A 33 6.14 0.86 -0.09
N ILE A 34 6.83 0.89 1.05
CA ILE A 34 6.20 1.02 2.37
C ILE A 34 6.19 2.51 2.72
N LEU A 35 5.01 3.02 3.05
CA LEU A 35 4.76 4.40 3.45
C LEU A 35 4.22 4.41 4.87
N ASP A 36 4.81 5.21 5.75
CA ASP A 36 4.46 5.29 7.17
C ASP A 36 4.52 6.75 7.65
N GLU A 37 3.69 7.08 8.65
CA GLU A 37 3.60 8.43 9.21
C GLU A 37 4.92 8.92 9.81
N ILE A 38 5.79 8.00 10.25
CA ILE A 38 7.13 8.34 10.75
C ILE A 38 8.04 8.96 9.68
N GLN A 39 7.70 8.85 8.40
CA GLN A 39 8.44 9.45 7.29
C GLN A 39 8.11 10.94 7.10
N GLY A 40 7.20 11.49 7.90
CA GLY A 40 6.81 12.91 7.90
C GLY A 40 5.44 13.15 7.28
N GLU A 41 4.99 14.40 7.34
CA GLU A 41 3.61 14.79 6.97
C GLU A 41 3.28 14.51 5.49
N ASP A 42 4.29 14.53 4.63
CA ASP A 42 4.16 14.37 3.18
C ASP A 42 4.22 12.91 2.69
N TYR A 43 4.23 11.92 3.60
CA TYR A 43 4.40 10.51 3.23
C TYR A 43 3.35 9.96 2.23
N LEU A 44 2.21 10.65 2.05
CA LEU A 44 1.14 10.29 1.12
C LEU A 44 1.14 11.06 -0.21
N LYS A 45 2.05 12.02 -0.42
CA LYS A 45 2.00 12.96 -1.56
C LYS A 45 2.06 12.28 -2.95
N GLU A 46 2.71 11.13 -3.01
CA GLU A 46 2.97 10.36 -4.24
C GLU A 46 2.01 9.16 -4.42
N LEU A 47 0.97 9.01 -3.59
CA LEU A 47 0.04 7.86 -3.67
C LEU A 47 -0.59 7.64 -5.06
N LYS A 48 -0.80 8.72 -5.81
CA LYS A 48 -1.37 8.70 -7.16
C LYS A 48 -0.52 7.94 -8.19
N ASP A 49 0.78 7.78 -7.94
CA ASP A 49 1.73 7.11 -8.84
C ASP A 49 1.73 5.58 -8.70
N PHE A 50 0.95 5.06 -7.74
CA PHE A 50 0.80 3.64 -7.48
C PHE A 50 -0.43 3.06 -8.20
N ASP A 51 -0.32 1.79 -8.58
CA ASP A 51 -1.38 1.02 -9.23
C ASP A 51 -2.37 0.44 -8.19
N LEU A 52 -1.87 0.15 -6.98
CA LEU A 52 -2.63 -0.42 -5.88
C LEU A 52 -2.10 0.11 -4.54
N ILE A 53 -3.02 0.41 -3.63
CA ILE A 53 -2.71 0.88 -2.29
C ILE A 53 -3.31 -0.10 -1.29
N ILE A 54 -2.46 -0.62 -0.42
CA ILE A 54 -2.83 -1.59 0.61
C ILE A 54 -2.65 -0.91 1.95
N ARG A 55 -3.76 -0.67 2.66
CA ARG A 55 -3.71 -0.04 3.98
C ARG A 55 -3.70 -1.06 5.11
N SER A 56 -2.97 -0.76 6.17
CA SER A 56 -3.12 -1.44 7.47
C SER A 56 -4.48 -1.12 8.09
N PRO A 57 -5.07 -1.99 8.94
CA PRO A 57 -6.40 -1.77 9.54
C PRO A 57 -6.56 -0.43 10.26
N GLY A 58 -5.52 0.03 10.97
CA GLY A 58 -5.51 1.29 11.72
C GLY A 58 -5.48 2.56 10.85
N VAL A 59 -5.14 2.45 9.57
CA VAL A 59 -5.13 3.59 8.64
C VAL A 59 -6.55 3.81 8.12
N LYS A 60 -7.12 5.00 8.37
CA LYS A 60 -8.47 5.35 7.93
C LYS A 60 -8.57 5.40 6.41
N LEU A 61 -9.63 4.82 5.85
CA LEU A 61 -9.88 4.83 4.40
C LEU A 61 -10.04 6.27 3.88
N ASP A 62 -10.84 7.09 4.57
CA ASP A 62 -11.14 8.47 4.19
C ASP A 62 -9.89 9.38 4.16
N LEU A 63 -8.81 8.99 4.84
CA LEU A 63 -7.53 9.70 4.73
C LEU A 63 -6.91 9.51 3.34
N LEU A 64 -6.98 8.28 2.82
CA LEU A 64 -6.39 7.88 1.55
C LEU A 64 -7.25 8.34 0.36
N GLU A 65 -8.58 8.38 0.53
CA GLU A 65 -9.52 8.86 -0.49
C GLU A 65 -9.28 10.33 -0.89
N LYS A 66 -8.55 11.11 -0.08
CA LYS A 66 -8.10 12.47 -0.43
C LYS A 66 -7.04 12.52 -1.54
N TYR A 67 -6.31 11.42 -1.72
CA TYR A 67 -5.16 11.35 -2.64
C TYR A 67 -5.45 10.48 -3.87
N VAL A 68 -6.31 9.48 -3.73
CA VAL A 68 -6.59 8.48 -4.76
C VAL A 68 -8.03 7.98 -4.68
N SER A 69 -8.54 7.48 -5.81
CA SER A 69 -9.87 6.90 -5.88
C SER A 69 -9.99 5.60 -5.06
N LYS A 70 -11.17 5.37 -4.48
CA LYS A 70 -11.47 4.22 -3.61
C LYS A 70 -11.21 2.86 -4.26
N ASP A 71 -11.35 2.75 -5.59
CA ASP A 71 -11.10 1.53 -6.36
C ASP A 71 -9.62 1.09 -6.36
N LYS A 72 -8.70 2.02 -6.14
CA LYS A 72 -7.26 1.71 -5.99
C LYS A 72 -6.87 1.27 -4.58
N ILE A 73 -7.79 1.34 -3.61
CA ILE A 73 -7.50 1.08 -2.19
C ILE A 73 -8.08 -0.27 -1.77
N THR A 74 -7.25 -1.09 -1.13
CA THR A 74 -7.66 -2.32 -0.45
C THR A 74 -7.04 -2.39 0.95
N SER A 75 -7.41 -3.38 1.76
CA SER A 75 -6.82 -3.65 3.06
C SER A 75 -6.04 -4.96 3.05
N GLN A 76 -5.06 -5.08 3.94
CA GLN A 76 -4.31 -6.33 4.14
C GLN A 76 -5.26 -7.50 4.42
N THR A 77 -6.25 -7.32 5.30
CA THR A 77 -7.27 -8.33 5.65
C THR A 77 -8.21 -8.74 4.52
N LYS A 78 -8.23 -8.00 3.40
CA LYS A 78 -9.01 -8.38 2.21
C LYS A 78 -8.14 -9.14 1.20
N LEU A 79 -6.82 -9.00 1.30
CA LEU A 79 -5.86 -9.59 0.38
C LEU A 79 -5.30 -10.94 0.88
N PHE A 80 -5.30 -11.15 2.21
CA PHE A 80 -4.80 -12.33 2.92
C PHE A 80 -5.88 -12.87 3.85
#